data_AF-A0A3D5U9Y3-F1
#
_entry.id   AF-A0A3D5U9Y3-F1
#
_cell.length_a   1.000
_cell.length_b   1.000
_cell.length_c   1.000
_cell.angle_alpha   90.00
_cell.angle_beta   90.00
_cell.angle_gamma   90.00
#
_symmetry.space_group_name_H-M   'P 1'
#
loop_
_entity.id
_entity.type
_entity.pdbx_description
1 polymer ?
#
loop_
_entity_poly.entity_id
_entity_poly.type
_entity_poly.pdbx_seq_one_letter_code
_entity_poly.pdbx_strand_id
1 'polypeptide(L)'
;MISKKMVSAINEQINRELYSEYLYIAMQAWFSDQNLDGMANWMDAQGKEERYHAMKFFNYLVERGGRVKLKAIAEPTYEFDNPLKA
;
A
#
# COMPACT_ATOMS: atom_id res chain seq x y z
N MET A 1 -21.41 15.61 8.84
CA MET A 1 -19.95 15.75 9.06
C MET A 1 -19.40 14.39 9.51
N ILE A 2 -18.29 13.91 8.96
CA ILE A 2 -17.70 12.61 9.34
C ILE A 2 -17.19 12.65 10.79
N SER A 3 -17.32 11.54 11.54
CA SER A 3 -16.93 11.51 12.96
C SER A 3 -15.40 11.47 13.11
N LYS A 4 -14.88 11.99 14.24
CA LYS A 4 -13.44 11.94 14.56
C LYS A 4 -12.88 10.51 14.54
N LYS A 5 -13.67 9.54 15.01
CA LYS A 5 -13.32 8.11 14.97
C LYS A 5 -13.11 7.64 13.53
N MET A 6 -14.03 7.98 12.63
CA MET A 6 -13.92 7.59 11.21
C MET A 6 -12.78 8.32 10.50
N VAL A 7 -12.54 9.61 10.78
CA VAL A 7 -11.38 10.34 10.26
C VAL A 7 -10.07 9.64 10.67
N SER A 8 -9.95 9.21 11.92
CA SER A 8 -8.76 8.50 12.39
C SER A 8 -8.60 7.13 11.71
N ALA A 9 -9.69 6.37 11.58
CA ALA A 9 -9.66 5.06 10.94
C ALA A 9 -9.32 5.14 9.44
N ILE A 10 -9.85 6.13 8.72
CA ILE A 10 -9.55 6.29 7.30
C ILE A 10 -8.10 6.76 7.08
N ASN A 11 -7.59 7.67 7.91
CA ASN A 11 -6.16 8.03 7.84
C ASN A 11 -5.24 6.84 8.13
N GLU A 12 -5.62 5.97 9.06
CA GLU A 12 -4.92 4.71 9.30
C GLU A 12 -4.98 3.81 8.06
N GLN A 13 -6.16 3.66 7.45
CA GLN A 13 -6.34 2.83 6.27
C GLN A 13 -5.52 3.34 5.08
N ILE A 14 -5.51 4.66 4.81
CA ILE A 14 -4.67 5.26 3.76
C ILE A 14 -3.20 4.86 3.95
N ASN A 15 -2.70 4.89 5.19
CA ASN A 15 -1.31 4.50 5.45
C ASN A 15 -1.07 2.99 5.27
N ARG A 16 -2.04 2.15 5.60
CA ARG A 16 -1.97 0.69 5.35
C ARG A 16 -1.91 0.38 3.86
N GLU A 17 -2.79 0.97 3.05
CA GLU A 17 -2.78 0.73 1.60
C GLU A 17 -1.47 1.23 0.96
N LEU A 18 -0.95 2.38 1.41
CA LEU A 18 0.34 2.88 0.93
C LEU A 18 1.53 2.03 1.40
N TYR A 19 1.43 1.40 2.58
CA TYR A 19 2.42 0.42 3.01
C TYR A 19 2.32 -0.87 2.17
N SER A 20 1.12 -1.34 1.85
CA SER A 20 0.91 -2.49 0.96
C SER A 20 1.49 -2.22 -0.44
N GLU A 21 1.25 -1.04 -1.01
CA GLU A 21 1.91 -0.59 -2.26
C GLU A 21 3.43 -0.72 -2.14
N TYR A 22 4.02 -0.20 -1.05
CA TYR A 22 5.47 -0.22 -0.88
C TYR A 22 6.02 -1.65 -0.65
N LEU A 23 5.27 -2.49 0.05
CA LEU A 23 5.59 -3.91 0.23
C LEU A 23 5.57 -4.66 -1.09
N TYR A 24 4.57 -4.45 -1.95
CA TYR A 24 4.53 -5.09 -3.27
C TYR A 24 5.65 -4.59 -4.19
N ILE A 25 6.07 -3.33 -4.07
CA ILE A 25 7.28 -2.84 -4.76
C ILE A 25 8.54 -3.58 -4.25
N ALA A 26 8.65 -3.84 -2.94
CA ALA A 26 9.76 -4.60 -2.39
C ALA A 26 9.75 -6.06 -2.86
N MET A 27 8.58 -6.70 -2.91
CA MET A 27 8.41 -8.05 -3.47
C MET A 27 8.74 -8.09 -4.97
N GLN A 28 8.32 -7.06 -5.73
CA GLN A 28 8.70 -6.92 -7.14
C GLN A 28 10.22 -6.90 -7.28
N ALA A 29 10.92 -6.08 -6.50
CA ALA A 29 12.37 -6.00 -6.53
C ALA A 29 13.04 -7.35 -6.21
N TRP A 30 12.54 -8.04 -5.17
CA TRP A 30 13.05 -9.36 -4.80
C TRP A 30 12.81 -10.40 -5.90
N PHE A 31 11.61 -10.49 -6.47
CA PHE A 31 11.32 -11.41 -7.57
C PHE A 31 12.16 -11.12 -8.81
N SER A 32 12.42 -9.85 -9.14
CA SER A 32 13.33 -9.49 -10.23
C SER A 32 14.76 -9.97 -9.98
N ASP A 33 15.29 -9.86 -8.77
CA ASP A 33 16.62 -10.36 -8.41
C ASP A 33 16.71 -11.90 -8.55
N GLN A 34 15.60 -12.61 -8.32
CA GLN A 34 15.49 -14.06 -8.51
C GLN A 34 15.22 -14.49 -9.97
N ASN A 35 15.20 -13.57 -10.95
CA ASN A 35 14.81 -13.81 -12.34
C ASN A 35 13.38 -14.38 -12.50
N LEU A 36 12.45 -13.99 -11.62
CA LEU A 36 11.04 -14.40 -11.63
C LEU A 36 10.13 -13.29 -12.19
N ASP A 37 10.40 -12.87 -13.43
CA ASP A 37 9.79 -11.68 -14.04
C ASP A 37 8.26 -11.68 -14.08
N GLY A 38 7.63 -12.85 -14.23
CA GLY A 38 6.18 -12.98 -14.20
C GLY A 38 5.58 -12.61 -12.83
N MET A 39 6.24 -13.00 -11.75
CA MET A 39 5.84 -12.64 -10.38
C MET A 39 6.14 -11.17 -10.08
N ALA A 40 7.29 -10.67 -10.56
CA ALA A 40 7.63 -9.26 -10.44
C ALA A 40 6.59 -8.35 -11.13
N ASN A 41 6.18 -8.69 -12.36
CA ASN A 41 5.13 -7.95 -13.08
C ASN A 41 3.76 -8.05 -12.38
N TRP A 42 3.43 -9.20 -11.79
CA TRP A 42 2.22 -9.33 -10.98
C TRP A 42 2.25 -8.41 -9.75
N MET A 43 3.37 -8.33 -9.04
CA MET A 43 3.55 -7.41 -7.91
C MET A 43 3.47 -5.93 -8.30
N ASP A 44 4.01 -5.53 -9.45
CA ASP A 44 3.82 -4.17 -9.99
C ASP A 44 2.34 -3.83 -10.20
N ALA A 45 1.56 -4.76 -10.77
CA ALA A 45 0.12 -4.59 -10.95
C ALA A 45 -0.60 -4.47 -9.60
N GLN A 46 -0.24 -5.31 -8.62
CA GLN A 46 -0.81 -5.25 -7.27
C GLN A 46 -0.46 -3.97 -6.53
N GLY A 47 0.78 -3.47 -6.64
CA GLY A 47 1.19 -2.19 -6.05
C GLY A 47 0.36 -1.02 -6.59
N LYS A 48 0.09 -1.01 -7.90
CA LYS A 48 -0.80 -0.02 -8.53
C LYS A 48 -2.25 -0.12 -8.04
N GLU A 49 -2.73 -1.33 -7.77
CA GLU A 49 -4.07 -1.56 -7.21
C GLU A 49 -4.18 -1.00 -5.79
N GLU A 50 -3.19 -1.23 -4.93
CA GLU A 50 -3.18 -0.66 -3.57
C GLU A 50 -3.05 0.85 -3.56
N ARG A 51 -2.30 1.42 -4.52
CA ARG A 51 -2.29 2.87 -4.72
C ARG A 51 -3.69 3.40 -5.02
N TYR A 52 -4.42 2.72 -5.90
CA TYR A 52 -5.80 3.08 -6.21
C TYR A 52 -6.71 3.00 -4.97
N HIS A 53 -6.57 1.96 -4.13
CA HIS A 53 -7.27 1.84 -2.86
C HIS A 53 -6.97 3.00 -1.92
N ALA A 54 -5.70 3.33 -1.71
CA ALA A 54 -5.27 4.45 -0.89
C ALA A 54 -5.93 5.77 -1.32
N MET A 55 -5.93 6.03 -2.64
CA MET A 55 -6.48 7.25 -3.20
C MET A 55 -8.01 7.30 -3.14
N LYS A 56 -8.69 6.16 -3.20
CA LYS A 56 -10.14 6.08 -2.96
C LYS A 56 -10.51 6.52 -1.54
N PHE A 57 -9.78 6.05 -0.54
CA PHE A 57 -9.97 6.49 0.85
C PHE A 57 -9.58 7.95 1.06
N PHE A 58 -8.49 8.40 0.44
CA PHE A 58 -8.08 9.80 0.45
C PHE A 58 -9.19 10.72 -0.04
N ASN A 59 -9.69 10.46 -1.25
CA ASN A 59 -10.72 11.28 -1.89
C ASN A 59 -12.00 11.29 -1.08
N TYR A 60 -12.45 10.11 -0.62
CA TYR A 60 -13.62 10.02 0.24
C TYR A 60 -13.48 10.85 1.53
N LEU A 61 -12.31 10.83 2.18
CA LEU A 61 -12.11 11.61 3.39
C LEU A 61 -12.21 13.12 3.13
N VAL A 62 -11.64 13.58 2.01
CA VAL A 62 -11.72 14.97 1.55
C VAL A 62 -13.17 15.37 1.26
N GLU A 63 -13.91 14.55 0.50
CA GLU A 63 -15.32 14.78 0.16
C GLU A 63 -16.23 14.89 1.39
N ARG A 64 -15.91 14.15 2.46
CA ARG A 64 -16.66 14.19 3.72
C ARG A 64 -16.23 15.31 4.67
N GLY A 65 -15.33 16.19 4.25
CA GLY A 65 -14.79 17.32 5.03
C GLY A 65 -13.83 16.89 6.13
N GLY A 66 -13.26 15.69 6.05
CA GLY A 66 -12.22 15.20 6.95
C GLY A 66 -10.84 15.67 6.50
N ARG A 67 -9.93 15.83 7.46
CA ARG A 67 -8.53 16.17 7.17
C ARG A 67 -7.72 14.90 6.94
N VAL A 68 -7.10 14.80 5.77
CA VAL A 68 -6.10 13.77 5.50
C VAL A 68 -4.80 14.10 6.25
N LYS A 69 -4.24 13.11 6.93
CA LYS A 69 -2.94 13.14 7.60
C LYS A 69 -2.17 11.90 7.19
N LEU A 70 -1.31 12.06 6.19
CA LEU A 70 -0.38 11.01 5.77
C LEU A 70 0.61 10.74 6.90
N LYS A 71 0.80 9.46 7.22
CA LYS A 71 1.75 8.99 8.23
C LYS A 71 3.05 8.57 7.55
N ALA A 72 4.09 8.37 8.36
CA ALA A 72 5.30 7.71 7.88
C ALA A 72 4.94 6.31 7.35
N ILE A 73 5.56 5.94 6.23
CA ILE A 73 5.49 4.59 5.69
C ILE A 73 6.72 3.87 6.21
N ALA A 74 6.52 2.75 6.92
CA ALA A 74 7.62 1.95 7.43
C ALA A 74 8.37 1.27 6.26
N GLU A 75 9.66 1.00 6.45
CA GLU A 75 10.43 0.16 5.54
C GLU A 75 9.81 -1.25 5.48
N PRO A 76 9.50 -1.78 4.28
CA PRO A 76 9.01 -3.14 4.14
C PRO A 76 10.15 -4.15 4.30
N THR A 77 9.81 -5.42 4.51
CA THR A 77 10.82 -6.48 4.35
C THR A 77 11.30 -6.51 2.90
N TYR A 78 12.60 -6.72 2.70
CA TYR A 78 13.22 -6.77 1.37
C TYR A 78 13.81 -8.14 1.05
N GLU A 79 13.83 -9.06 2.03
CA GLU A 79 14.37 -10.41 1.88
C GLU A 79 13.29 -11.44 2.22
N PHE A 80 13.20 -12.49 1.42
CA PHE A 80 12.22 -13.56 1.56
C PHE A 80 12.88 -14.92 1.36
N ASP A 81 12.46 -15.94 2.12
CA ASP A 81 13.08 -17.27 2.08
C ASP A 81 12.91 -17.97 0.71
N ASN A 82 11.76 -17.78 0.07
CA ASN A 82 11.39 -18.35 -1.22
C ASN A 82 10.06 -17.72 -1.72
N PRO A 83 9.66 -17.92 -2.99
CA PRO A 83 8.46 -17.31 -3.55
C PRO A 83 7.14 -17.62 -2.82
N LEU A 84 7.03 -18.73 -2.08
CA LEU A 84 5.83 -19.07 -1.32
C LEU A 84 5.76 -18.30 0.01
N LYS A 85 6.90 -17.83 0.51
CA LYS A 85 7.04 -17.01 1.72
C LYS A 85 7.25 -15.53 1.41
N ALA A 86 7.22 -15.17 0.14
CA ALA A 86 7.19 -13.80 -0.32
C ALA A 86 5.81 -13.18 -0.05
#